data_AF-A0A1A9BT74-F1
#
_entry.id   AF-A0A1A9BT74-F1
#
_cell.length_a   1.000
_cell.length_b   1.000
_cell.length_c   1.000
_cell.angle_alpha   90.00
_cell.angle_beta   90.00
_cell.angle_gamma   90.00
#
_symmetry.space_group_name_H-M   'P 1'
#
loop_
_entity.id
_entity.type
_entity.pdbx_description
1 polymer ?
#
loop_
_entity_poly.entity_id
_entity_poly.type
_entity_poly.pdbx_seq_one_letter_code
_entity_poly.pdbx_strand_id
1 'polypeptide(L)' 'MSRKPTTEQTPARVAGALPPAVTELDTAIRVAQRMLRHYGTVDGSSTYAYTVAHGGLTEALRLLLRALGAEAVDAR' A
#
# COMPACT_ATOMS: atom_id res chain seq x y z
N MET A 1 -12.69 -49.10 35.93
CA MET A 1 -11.46 -48.31 35.67
C MET A 1 -11.46 -47.87 34.21
N SER A 2 -11.77 -46.60 33.97
CA SER A 2 -11.98 -45.97 32.66
C SER A 2 -10.68 -45.75 31.89
N ARG A 3 -10.69 -46.02 30.58
CA ARG A 3 -9.79 -45.36 29.62
C ARG A 3 -10.65 -44.51 28.70
N LYS A 4 -10.52 -43.19 28.81
CA LYS A 4 -11.24 -42.21 27.99
C LYS A 4 -10.78 -42.31 26.52
N PRO A 5 -11.66 -42.10 25.53
CA PRO A 5 -11.25 -41.90 24.16
C PRO A 5 -10.56 -40.53 24.01
N THR A 6 -9.37 -40.53 23.41
CA THR A 6 -8.60 -39.37 23.00
C THR A 6 -9.38 -38.58 21.97
N THR A 7 -9.77 -37.35 22.28
CA THR A 7 -10.28 -36.40 21.29
C THR A 7 -9.11 -35.98 20.40
N GLU A 8 -9.08 -36.47 19.15
CA GLU A 8 -8.31 -35.86 18.07
C GLU A 8 -8.77 -34.41 17.93
N GLN A 9 -7.91 -33.49 18.34
CA GLN A 9 -8.12 -32.07 18.16
C GLN A 9 -7.65 -31.71 16.75
N THR A 10 -8.57 -31.80 15.79
CA THR A 10 -8.41 -31.25 14.44
C THR A 10 -8.10 -29.75 14.58
N PRO A 11 -7.00 -29.22 14.01
CA PRO A 11 -6.74 -27.79 14.08
C PRO A 11 -7.88 -27.07 13.35
N ALA A 12 -8.63 -26.27 14.10
CA ALA A 12 -9.66 -25.41 13.56
C ALA A 12 -9.04 -24.53 12.48
N ARG A 13 -9.36 -24.82 11.23
CA ARG A 13 -9.03 -23.99 10.09
C ARG A 13 -9.68 -22.64 10.36
N VAL A 14 -8.87 -21.61 10.63
CA VAL A 14 -9.34 -20.25 10.88
C VAL A 14 -10.08 -19.79 9.62
N ALA A 15 -11.41 -19.91 9.66
CA ALA A 15 -12.28 -19.40 8.64
C ALA A 15 -12.24 -17.86 8.73
N GLY A 16 -11.81 -17.21 7.65
CA GLY A 16 -12.17 -15.81 7.38
C GLY A 16 -11.33 -14.73 8.06
N ALA A 17 -10.00 -14.81 8.02
CA ALA A 17 -9.23 -13.57 8.07
C ALA A 17 -9.43 -12.84 6.74
N LEU A 18 -10.32 -11.84 6.69
CA LEU A 18 -10.35 -10.91 5.58
C LEU A 18 -8.91 -10.38 5.38
N PRO A 19 -8.39 -10.31 4.14
CA PRO A 19 -7.13 -9.62 3.91
C PRO A 19 -7.23 -8.22 4.53
N PRO A 20 -6.16 -7.71 5.16
CA PRO A 20 -6.19 -6.38 5.76
C PRO A 20 -6.70 -5.39 4.72
N ALA A 21 -7.69 -4.58 5.11
CA ALA A 21 -8.24 -3.57 4.22
C ALA A 21 -7.08 -2.68 3.75
N VAL A 22 -6.76 -2.76 2.45
CA VAL A 22 -5.70 -1.93 1.88
C VAL A 22 -6.17 -0.49 1.97
N THR A 23 -5.52 0.30 2.81
CA THR A 23 -5.88 1.70 2.99
C THR A 23 -5.35 2.55 1.83
N GLU A 24 -5.92 3.74 1.64
CA GLU A 24 -5.39 4.71 0.69
C GLU A 24 -3.95 5.10 1.03
N LEU A 25 -3.60 5.13 2.32
CA LEU A 25 -2.24 5.34 2.81
C LEU A 25 -1.29 4.20 2.40
N ASP A 26 -1.70 2.94 2.52
CA ASP A 26 -0.90 1.79 2.06
C ASP A 26 -0.65 1.87 0.54
N THR A 27 -1.65 2.33 -0.21
CA THR A 27 -1.53 2.53 -1.65
C THR A 27 -0.54 3.65 -1.96
N ALA A 28 -0.65 4.80 -1.29
CA ALA A 28 0.27 5.93 -1.44
C ALA A 28 1.72 5.53 -1.14
N ILE A 29 1.96 4.77 -0.06
CA ILE A 29 3.29 4.26 0.31
C ILE A 29 3.86 3.35 -0.79
N ARG A 30 3.06 2.43 -1.34
CA ARG A 30 3.51 1.54 -2.44
C ARG A 30 3.87 2.30 -3.71
N VAL A 31 3.09 3.34 -4.06
CA VAL A 31 3.40 4.21 -5.21
C VAL A 31 4.71 4.94 -4.95
N ALA A 32 4.89 5.55 -3.78
CA ALA A 32 6.14 6.25 -3.42
C ALA A 32 7.37 5.32 -3.48
N GLN A 33 7.27 4.10 -2.95
CA GLN A 33 8.34 3.10 -3.02
C GLN A 33 8.66 2.69 -4.47
N ARG A 34 7.65 2.58 -5.34
CA ARG A 34 7.88 2.31 -6.77
C ARG A 34 8.57 3.49 -7.44
N MET A 35 8.16 4.72 -7.14
CA MET A 35 8.78 5.93 -7.68
C MET A 35 10.24 6.07 -7.25
N LEU A 36 10.55 5.88 -5.96
CA LEU A 36 11.93 5.92 -5.48
C LEU A 36 12.82 4.85 -6.13
N ARG A 37 12.31 3.63 -6.33
CA ARG A 37 13.07 2.56 -6.99
C ARG A 37 13.37 2.82 -8.47
N HIS A 38 12.49 3.53 -9.19
CA HIS A 38 12.67 3.78 -10.62
C HIS A 38 13.28 5.14 -10.92
N TYR A 39 13.00 6.13 -10.08
CA TYR A 39 13.32 7.53 -10.31
C TYR A 39 14.16 8.18 -9.22
N GLY A 40 14.35 7.54 -8.06
CA GLY A 40 15.10 8.12 -6.93
C GLY A 40 16.60 8.32 -7.20
N THR A 41 17.13 7.68 -8.25
CA THR A 41 18.52 7.81 -8.70
C THR A 41 18.61 8.31 -10.14
N VAL A 42 17.52 8.84 -10.71
CA VAL A 42 17.54 9.28 -12.11
C VAL A 42 18.43 10.51 -12.23
N ASP A 43 19.51 10.34 -12.98
CA ASP A 43 20.30 11.44 -13.48
C ASP A 43 19.40 12.34 -14.35
N GLY A 44 19.44 13.65 -14.09
CA GLY A 44 18.55 14.65 -14.70
C GLY A 44 18.72 14.80 -16.22
N SER A 45 19.65 14.03 -16.83
CA SER A 45 19.90 13.97 -18.26
C SER A 45 18.77 13.32 -19.06
N SER A 46 17.87 12.55 -18.43
CA SER A 46 16.69 11.98 -19.09
C SER A 46 15.41 12.76 -18.76
N THR A 47 15.06 13.70 -19.64
CA THR A 47 13.82 14.49 -19.54
C THR A 47 12.57 13.61 -19.43
N TYR A 48 12.51 12.49 -20.16
CA TYR A 48 11.39 11.55 -20.08
C TYR A 48 11.27 10.92 -18.69
N ALA A 49 12.38 10.41 -18.14
CA ALA A 49 12.38 9.80 -16.81
C ALA A 49 12.01 10.82 -15.73
N TYR A 50 12.48 12.07 -15.84
CA TYR A 50 12.13 13.15 -14.95
C TYR A 50 10.62 13.48 -14.97
N THR A 51 10.01 13.58 -16.16
CA THR A 51 8.57 13.86 -16.29
C THR A 51 7.71 12.75 -15.69
N VAL A 52 8.07 11.48 -15.91
CA VAL A 52 7.32 10.36 -15.33
C VAL A 52 7.52 10.28 -13.81
N ALA A 53 8.73 10.54 -13.31
CA ALA A 53 9.00 10.65 -11.88
C ALA A 53 8.13 11.71 -11.21
N HIS A 54 8.06 12.90 -11.83
CA HIS A 54 7.30 14.02 -11.34
C HIS A 54 5.80 13.71 -11.30
N GLY A 55 5.23 13.18 -12.39
CA GLY A 55 3.82 12.79 -12.44
C GLY A 55 3.45 11.73 -11.40
N GLY A 56 4.27 10.70 -11.26
CA GLY A 56 4.04 9.66 -10.25
C GLY A 56 4.18 10.14 -8.81
N LEU A 57 5.08 11.10 -8.54
CA LEU A 57 5.21 11.73 -7.23
C LEU A 57 3.98 12.61 -6.91
N THR A 58 3.51 13.39 -7.87
CA THR A 58 2.31 14.24 -7.72
C THR A 58 1.08 13.40 -7.35
N GLU A 59 0.84 12.29 -8.05
CA GLU A 59 -0.28 11.39 -7.74
C GLU A 59 -0.13 10.70 -6.38
N ALA A 60 1.08 10.29 -6.01
CA ALA A 60 1.34 9.71 -4.69
C ALA A 60 1.03 10.71 -3.55
N LEU A 61 1.44 11.97 -3.72
CA LEU A 61 1.14 13.05 -2.77
C LEU A 61 -0.36 13.33 -2.70
N ARG A 62 -1.05 13.35 -3.85
CA ARG A 62 -2.50 13.55 -3.90
C ARG A 62 -3.26 12.46 -3.12
N LEU A 63 -2.90 11.19 -3.34
CA LEU A 63 -3.49 10.06 -2.61
C LEU A 63 -3.19 10.13 -1.11
N LEU A 64 -1.97 10.50 -0.73
CA LEU A 64 -1.59 10.66 0.67
C LEU A 64 -2.41 11.78 1.35
N LEU A 65 -2.52 12.92 0.70
CA LEU A 65 -3.31 14.05 1.20
C LEU A 65 -4.79 13.69 1.31
N ARG A 66 -5.35 12.97 0.33
CA ARG A 66 -6.73 12.45 0.41
C ARG A 66 -6.92 11.52 1.59
N ALA A 67 -6.02 10.56 1.77
CA ALA A 67 -6.07 9.61 2.88
C ALA A 67 -6.01 10.30 4.26
N LEU A 68 -5.34 11.45 4.33
CA LEU A 68 -5.22 12.27 5.54
C LEU A 68 -6.34 13.33 5.68
N GLY A 69 -7.29 13.39 4.74
CA GLY A 69 -8.33 14.43 4.70
C GLY A 69 -7.78 15.85 4.47
N ALA A 70 -6.56 15.94 3.93
CA ALA A 70 -5.80 17.17 3.71
C ALA A 70 -5.64 17.51 2.21
N GLU A 71 -6.37 16.83 1.31
CA GLU A 71 -6.37 17.19 -0.11
C GLU A 71 -6.91 18.62 -0.25
N ALA A 72 -6.05 19.54 -0.69
CA ALA A 72 -6.48 20.87 -1.08
C ALA A 72 -7.46 20.69 -2.25
N VAL A 73 -8.75 20.85 -1.96
CA VAL A 73 -9.75 21.05 -2.99
C VAL A 73 -9.39 22.39 -3.59
N ASP A 74 -8.77 22.40 -4.78
CA ASP A 74 -8.58 23.64 -5.53
C ASP A 74 -9.92 24.37 -5.53
N ALA A 75 -9.98 25.50 -4.83
CA ALA A 75 -11.09 26.44 -4.89
C ALA A 75 -11.07 27.05 -6.30
N ARG A 76 -11.66 26.33 -7.25
CA ARG A 76 -11.91 26.79 -8.61
C ARG A 76 -13.33 27.30 -8.73
#